data_AF-A0A925CXB4-F1
#
_entry.id   AF-A0A925CXB4-F1
#
_cell.length_a   1.000
_cell.length_b   1.000
_cell.length_c   1.000
_cell.angle_alpha   90.00
_cell.angle_beta   90.00
_cell.angle_gamma   90.00
#
_symmetry.space_group_name_H-M   'P 1'
#
loop_
_entity.id
_entity.type
_entity.pdbx_description
1 polymer ?
#
loop_
_entity_poly.entity_id
_entity_poly.type
_entity_poly.pdbx_seq_one_letter_code
_entity_poly.pdbx_strand_id
1 'polypeptide(L)'
;AAAAPPPSGNEAIASASGADLAVILNGRGRELCKGMERILRKFPFDPDGGDASLSDVNAMLAPSTGALWRFYDDRLIPLLPLENRVFVSKPANGVTLSPPFVAFFRRMARASVALYADRQQTPRMGVAVKAIAAPELSMITLVNGDRTLRWPGAETQSVSWPATGGNNARLTIVSGGREQELAKADGPWALFRLMARGSAEGRGNTVRVTFNGSVPTAFELSAPDGGPIVYRGALSGQGCVSQVTQ
;
A
#
# COMPACT_ATOMS: atom_id res chain seq x y z
N ALA A 1 23.63 14.76 -46.66
CA ALA A 1 23.75 14.86 -45.19
C ALA A 1 22.52 14.19 -44.58
N ALA A 2 22.68 13.04 -43.93
CA ALA A 2 21.58 12.37 -43.24
C ALA A 2 21.34 13.08 -41.91
N ALA A 3 20.09 13.47 -41.64
CA ALA A 3 19.71 14.06 -40.36
C ALA A 3 19.90 13.04 -39.24
N ALA A 4 20.55 13.46 -38.15
CA ALA A 4 20.74 12.63 -36.98
C ALA A 4 19.38 12.21 -36.38
N PRO A 5 19.27 10.99 -35.82
CA PRO A 5 18.05 10.54 -35.15
C PRO A 5 17.76 11.43 -33.92
N PRO A 6 16.48 11.62 -33.57
CA PRO A 6 16.12 12.42 -32.40
C PRO A 6 16.68 11.79 -31.12
N PRO A 7 17.16 12.62 -30.17
CA PRO A 7 17.75 12.14 -28.93
C PRO A 7 16.74 11.34 -28.11
N SER A 8 17.24 10.30 -27.47
CA SER A 8 16.48 9.52 -26.50
C SER A 8 16.01 10.39 -25.33
N GLY A 9 14.96 9.97 -24.61
CA GLY A 9 14.35 10.75 -23.53
C GLY A 9 15.28 11.15 -22.37
N ASN A 10 16.48 10.57 -22.29
CA ASN A 10 17.54 10.87 -21.33
C ASN A 10 18.51 11.97 -21.83
N GLU A 11 18.77 12.06 -23.13
CA GLU A 11 19.68 13.05 -23.73
C GLU A 11 19.05 14.45 -23.76
N ALA A 12 17.74 14.55 -23.93
CA ALA A 12 17.01 15.83 -23.87
C ALA A 12 17.04 16.50 -22.49
N ILE A 13 17.33 15.75 -21.41
CA ILE A 13 17.42 16.28 -20.04
C ILE A 13 18.77 16.99 -19.82
N ALA A 14 19.82 16.56 -20.51
CA ALA A 14 21.17 17.11 -20.35
C ALA A 14 21.33 18.51 -20.95
N SER A 15 20.40 18.95 -21.82
CA SER A 15 20.45 20.24 -22.51
C SER A 15 19.35 21.24 -22.10
N ALA A 16 18.46 20.87 -21.19
CA ALA A 16 17.34 21.72 -20.75
C ALA A 16 17.78 22.66 -19.62
N SER A 17 17.32 23.92 -19.63
CA SER A 17 17.52 24.79 -18.48
C SER A 17 16.77 24.23 -17.26
N GLY A 18 17.21 24.57 -16.05
CA GLY A 18 16.50 24.15 -14.82
C GLY A 18 15.02 24.57 -14.81
N ALA A 19 14.70 25.71 -15.45
CA ALA A 19 13.32 26.16 -15.63
C ALA A 19 12.51 25.23 -16.54
N ASP A 20 13.07 24.78 -17.66
CA ASP A 20 12.41 23.85 -18.58
C ASP A 20 12.17 22.49 -17.90
N LEU A 21 13.16 22.01 -17.14
CA LEU A 21 13.02 20.78 -16.37
C LEU A 21 11.91 20.90 -15.31
N ALA A 22 11.80 22.04 -14.63
CA ALA A 22 10.73 22.28 -13.66
C ALA A 22 9.33 22.25 -14.32
N VAL A 23 9.17 22.87 -15.49
CA VAL A 23 7.91 22.81 -16.26
C VAL A 23 7.55 21.37 -16.62
N ILE A 24 8.52 20.59 -17.10
CA ILE A 24 8.34 19.17 -17.46
C ILE A 24 7.92 18.35 -16.24
N LEU A 25 8.62 18.50 -15.11
CA LEU A 25 8.35 17.75 -13.88
C LEU A 25 6.96 18.07 -13.32
N ASN A 26 6.58 19.34 -13.25
CA ASN A 26 5.25 19.75 -12.80
C ASN A 26 4.16 19.27 -13.77
N GLY A 27 4.44 19.22 -15.08
CA GLY A 27 3.57 18.58 -16.07
C GLY A 27 3.35 17.10 -15.79
N ARG A 28 4.43 16.35 -15.53
CA ARG A 28 4.35 14.92 -15.16
C ARG A 28 3.63 14.70 -13.84
N GLY A 29 3.82 15.56 -12.86
CA GLY A 29 3.07 15.53 -11.59
C GLY A 29 1.56 15.67 -11.80
N ARG A 30 1.12 16.60 -12.65
CA ARG A 30 -0.30 16.74 -13.01
C ARG A 30 -0.86 15.48 -13.68
N GLU A 31 -0.14 14.91 -14.64
CA GLU A 31 -0.57 13.66 -15.30
C GLU A 31 -0.63 12.47 -14.33
N LEU A 32 0.34 12.34 -13.43
CA LEU A 32 0.30 11.33 -12.37
C LEU A 32 -0.97 11.49 -11.51
N CYS A 33 -1.30 12.72 -11.10
CA CYS A 33 -2.45 12.96 -10.23
C CYS A 33 -3.80 12.67 -10.88
N LYS A 34 -3.97 12.88 -12.19
CA LYS A 34 -5.20 12.47 -12.91
C LYS A 34 -5.50 10.97 -12.70
N GLY A 35 -4.46 10.14 -12.71
CA GLY A 35 -4.59 8.71 -12.42
C GLY A 35 -4.76 8.43 -10.92
N MET A 36 -3.89 9.02 -10.10
CA MET A 36 -3.78 8.70 -8.68
C MET A 36 -5.02 9.10 -7.88
N GLU A 37 -5.62 10.26 -8.17
CA GLU A 37 -6.80 10.75 -7.44
C GLU A 37 -8.00 9.79 -7.54
N ARG A 38 -8.11 9.03 -8.64
CA ARG A 38 -9.17 8.03 -8.80
C ARG A 38 -9.04 6.89 -7.78
N ILE A 39 -7.82 6.40 -7.54
CA ILE A 39 -7.59 5.33 -6.57
C ILE A 39 -7.54 5.85 -5.13
N LEU A 40 -7.08 7.09 -4.91
CA LEU A 40 -6.96 7.66 -3.57
C LEU A 40 -8.31 7.91 -2.87
N ARG A 41 -9.42 7.97 -3.62
CA ARG A 41 -10.80 8.07 -3.11
C ARG A 41 -11.48 6.72 -2.91
N LYS A 42 -10.71 5.63 -3.00
CA LYS A 42 -11.21 4.26 -2.95
C LYS A 42 -10.49 3.49 -1.86
N PHE A 43 -11.16 2.50 -1.29
CA PHE A 43 -10.54 1.55 -0.38
C PHE A 43 -9.45 0.76 -1.11
N PRO A 44 -8.24 0.58 -0.53
CA PRO A 44 -7.86 0.83 0.88
C PRO A 44 -7.22 2.20 1.17
N PHE A 45 -7.12 3.10 0.19
CA PHE A 45 -6.49 4.42 0.36
C PHE A 45 -7.40 5.39 1.11
N ASP A 46 -8.69 5.35 0.80
CA ASP A 46 -9.78 5.96 1.57
C ASP A 46 -10.49 4.86 2.38
N PRO A 47 -10.47 4.90 3.72
CA PRO A 47 -11.04 3.85 4.55
C PRO A 47 -12.58 3.80 4.47
N ASP A 48 -13.21 4.86 3.95
CA ASP A 48 -14.65 4.98 3.79
C ASP A 48 -15.09 4.90 2.31
N GLY A 49 -14.12 4.79 1.39
CA GLY A 49 -14.35 4.64 -0.04
C GLY A 49 -14.90 3.26 -0.43
N GLY A 50 -15.51 3.20 -1.62
CA GLY A 50 -15.76 1.93 -2.31
C GLY A 50 -14.45 1.26 -2.75
N ASP A 51 -14.49 -0.03 -3.06
CA ASP A 51 -13.28 -0.79 -3.43
C ASP A 51 -12.60 -0.25 -4.69
N ALA A 52 -11.29 -0.06 -4.62
CA ALA A 52 -10.46 0.15 -5.81
C ALA A 52 -10.40 -1.14 -6.61
N SER A 53 -10.45 -1.04 -7.95
CA SER A 53 -10.15 -2.20 -8.77
C SER A 53 -8.65 -2.52 -8.67
N LEU A 54 -8.28 -3.80 -8.66
CA LEU A 54 -6.86 -4.19 -8.67
C LEU A 54 -6.16 -3.70 -9.95
N SER A 55 -6.89 -3.60 -11.06
CA SER A 55 -6.36 -3.06 -12.32
C SER A 55 -5.97 -1.58 -12.20
N ASP A 56 -6.81 -0.75 -11.59
CA ASP A 56 -6.48 0.67 -11.36
C ASP A 56 -5.28 0.81 -10.42
N VAL A 57 -5.20 -0.03 -9.37
CA VAL A 57 -4.05 -0.03 -8.46
C VAL A 57 -2.77 -0.48 -9.18
N ASN A 58 -2.84 -1.50 -10.05
CA ASN A 58 -1.71 -1.94 -10.87
C ASN A 58 -1.23 -0.83 -11.82
N ALA A 59 -2.15 -0.16 -12.50
CA ALA A 59 -1.83 0.93 -13.44
C ALA A 59 -1.02 2.06 -12.78
N MET A 60 -1.20 2.27 -11.47
CA MET A 60 -0.53 3.32 -10.72
C MET A 60 0.72 2.83 -9.97
N LEU A 61 0.65 1.67 -9.32
CA LEU A 61 1.60 1.24 -8.28
C LEU A 61 2.36 -0.04 -8.60
N ALA A 62 2.05 -0.78 -9.67
CA ALA A 62 2.80 -2.00 -10.00
C ALA A 62 4.29 -1.66 -10.21
N PRO A 63 5.23 -2.41 -9.60
CA PRO A 63 6.66 -2.19 -9.79
C PRO A 63 7.04 -2.11 -11.28
N SER A 64 7.94 -1.18 -11.60
CA SER A 64 8.47 -0.90 -12.96
C SER A 64 7.47 -0.39 -14.01
N THR A 65 6.19 -0.75 -13.92
CA THR A 65 5.18 -0.50 -14.98
C THR A 65 4.12 0.51 -14.55
N GLY A 66 3.86 0.64 -13.25
CA GLY A 66 2.95 1.62 -12.69
C GLY A 66 3.38 3.05 -13.00
N ALA A 67 2.41 3.95 -13.17
CA ALA A 67 2.69 5.35 -13.49
C ALA A 67 3.62 6.04 -12.47
N LEU A 68 3.55 5.66 -11.18
CA LEU A 68 4.47 6.16 -10.15
C LEU A 68 5.93 5.79 -10.48
N TRP A 69 6.17 4.52 -10.81
CA TRP A 69 7.52 4.00 -11.05
C TRP A 69 8.09 4.44 -12.38
N ARG A 70 7.28 4.48 -13.45
CA ARG A 70 7.71 5.07 -14.72
C ARG A 70 8.15 6.53 -14.55
N PHE A 71 7.41 7.32 -13.78
CA PHE A 71 7.84 8.70 -13.50
C PHE A 71 9.15 8.74 -12.70
N TYR A 72 9.30 7.84 -11.73
CA TYR A 72 10.54 7.72 -10.97
C TYR A 72 11.75 7.41 -11.86
N ASP A 73 11.64 6.34 -12.65
CA ASP A 73 12.71 5.85 -13.51
C ASP A 73 13.08 6.85 -14.62
N ASP A 74 12.08 7.49 -15.23
CA ASP A 74 12.29 8.40 -16.37
C ASP A 74 12.87 9.75 -15.96
N ARG A 75 12.60 10.22 -14.72
CA ARG A 75 12.77 11.64 -14.36
C ARG A 75 13.27 11.91 -12.94
N LEU A 76 12.95 11.07 -11.95
CA LEU A 76 13.21 11.41 -10.54
C LEU A 76 14.50 10.83 -10.00
N ILE A 77 15.09 9.78 -10.58
CA ILE A 77 16.33 9.16 -10.05
C ILE A 77 17.43 10.18 -9.70
N PRO A 78 17.77 11.19 -10.55
CA PRO A 78 18.81 12.17 -10.22
C PRO A 78 18.44 13.12 -9.08
N LEU A 79 17.13 13.38 -8.90
CA LEU A 79 16.57 14.34 -7.95
C LEU A 79 16.11 13.69 -6.64
N LEU A 80 15.89 12.37 -6.66
CA LEU A 80 15.30 11.59 -5.58
C LEU A 80 15.96 10.20 -5.48
N PRO A 81 17.29 10.08 -5.40
CA PRO A 81 17.94 8.78 -5.31
C PRO A 81 17.48 7.96 -4.11
N LEU A 82 17.44 6.63 -4.28
CA LEU A 82 17.20 5.69 -3.19
C LEU A 82 18.51 5.41 -2.44
N GLU A 83 18.64 5.94 -1.24
CA GLU A 83 19.83 5.83 -0.39
C GLU A 83 19.44 5.22 0.95
N ASN A 84 20.13 4.15 1.37
CA ASN A 84 19.82 3.46 2.63
C ASN A 84 18.34 3.09 2.79
N ARG A 85 17.69 2.66 1.70
CA ARG A 85 16.24 2.35 1.61
C ARG A 85 15.31 3.55 1.81
N VAL A 86 15.81 4.77 1.67
CA VAL A 86 15.03 6.01 1.77
C VAL A 86 15.23 6.83 0.49
N PHE A 87 14.13 7.34 -0.07
CA PHE A 87 14.18 8.24 -1.22
C PHE A 87 14.62 9.64 -0.77
N VAL A 88 15.85 10.05 -1.04
CA VAL A 88 16.43 11.32 -0.54
C VAL A 88 16.36 12.39 -1.62
N SER A 89 15.73 13.53 -1.32
CA SER A 89 15.66 14.65 -2.28
C SER A 89 17.03 15.32 -2.38
N LYS A 90 17.54 15.48 -3.60
CA LYS A 90 18.78 16.19 -3.90
C LYS A 90 18.54 17.19 -5.04
N PRO A 91 18.99 18.45 -4.93
CA PRO A 91 18.97 19.36 -6.06
C PRO A 91 19.80 18.81 -7.22
N ALA A 92 19.29 18.88 -8.44
CA ALA A 92 20.00 18.50 -9.66
C ALA A 92 19.55 19.39 -10.82
N ASN A 93 20.48 19.76 -11.70
CA ASN A 93 20.21 20.58 -12.90
C ASN A 93 19.43 21.89 -12.59
N GLY A 94 19.73 22.53 -11.45
CA GLY A 94 19.08 23.77 -11.02
C GLY A 94 17.63 23.59 -10.53
N VAL A 95 17.18 22.35 -10.28
CA VAL A 95 15.84 22.03 -9.77
C VAL A 95 15.91 21.40 -8.39
N THR A 96 14.97 21.79 -7.52
CA THR A 96 14.74 21.16 -6.22
C THR A 96 13.30 20.66 -6.14
N LEU A 97 13.11 19.43 -5.63
CA LEU A 97 11.77 18.87 -5.43
C LEU A 97 11.04 19.55 -4.28
N SER A 98 9.72 19.67 -4.41
CA SER A 98 8.87 20.20 -3.35
C SER A 98 8.78 19.17 -2.20
N PRO A 99 8.91 19.60 -0.93
CA PRO A 99 8.76 18.68 0.21
C PRO A 99 7.43 17.91 0.24
N PRO A 100 6.26 18.53 -0.11
CA PRO A 100 5.00 17.80 -0.20
C PRO A 100 5.02 16.69 -1.24
N PHE A 101 5.63 16.91 -2.42
CA PHE A 101 5.75 15.89 -3.45
C PHE A 101 6.61 14.72 -2.99
N VAL A 102 7.75 14.99 -2.35
CA VAL A 102 8.63 13.96 -1.81
C VAL A 102 7.93 13.12 -0.76
N ALA A 103 7.14 13.74 0.13
CA ALA A 103 6.34 13.03 1.14
C ALA A 103 5.26 12.16 0.50
N PHE A 104 4.55 12.68 -0.50
CA PHE A 104 3.59 11.93 -1.31
C PHE A 104 4.24 10.72 -1.98
N PHE A 105 5.36 10.93 -2.69
CA PHE A 105 6.08 9.88 -3.42
C PHE A 105 6.52 8.76 -2.48
N ARG A 106 7.18 9.09 -1.36
CA ARG A 106 7.64 8.11 -0.36
C ARG A 106 6.49 7.26 0.17
N ARG A 107 5.33 7.86 0.44
CA ARG A 107 4.14 7.14 0.92
C ARG A 107 3.63 6.17 -0.13
N MET A 108 3.47 6.62 -1.38
CA MET A 108 2.98 5.76 -2.46
C MET A 108 3.98 4.66 -2.83
N ALA A 109 5.28 4.94 -2.77
CA ALA A 109 6.33 3.95 -2.96
C ALA A 109 6.30 2.89 -1.85
N ARG A 110 6.10 3.28 -0.58
CA ARG A 110 5.90 2.33 0.53
C ARG A 110 4.64 1.49 0.34
N ALA A 111 3.54 2.10 -0.09
CA ALA A 111 2.31 1.37 -0.41
C ALA A 111 2.53 0.34 -1.52
N SER A 112 3.26 0.71 -2.58
CA SER A 112 3.66 -0.21 -3.64
C SER A 112 4.52 -1.36 -3.10
N VAL A 113 5.59 -1.09 -2.34
CA VAL A 113 6.43 -2.16 -1.79
C VAL A 113 5.62 -3.15 -0.94
N ALA A 114 4.70 -2.65 -0.10
CA ALA A 114 3.88 -3.50 0.76
C ALA A 114 2.80 -4.30 0.00
N LEU A 115 2.22 -3.73 -1.07
CA LEU A 115 1.18 -4.40 -1.88
C LEU A 115 1.77 -5.43 -2.86
N TYR A 116 3.03 -5.27 -3.26
CA TYR A 116 3.72 -6.10 -4.26
C TYR A 116 4.97 -6.71 -3.64
N ALA A 117 4.77 -7.65 -2.71
CA ALA A 117 5.86 -8.41 -2.11
C ALA A 117 6.75 -9.04 -3.19
N ASP A 118 8.05 -9.12 -2.92
CA ASP A 118 9.08 -9.61 -3.85
C ASP A 118 9.14 -8.84 -5.20
N ARG A 119 8.60 -7.61 -5.24
CA ARG A 119 8.54 -6.74 -6.42
C ARG A 119 7.89 -7.38 -7.64
N GLN A 120 6.93 -8.27 -7.43
CA GLN A 120 6.16 -8.86 -8.54
C GLN A 120 5.25 -7.81 -9.19
N GLN A 121 4.86 -8.04 -10.44
CA GLN A 121 3.89 -7.16 -11.13
C GLN A 121 2.45 -7.38 -10.66
N THR A 122 2.17 -8.53 -10.05
CA THR A 122 0.87 -8.88 -9.49
C THR A 122 0.86 -8.58 -7.98
N PRO A 123 -0.17 -7.90 -7.46
CA PRO A 123 -0.24 -7.57 -6.04
C PRO A 123 -0.36 -8.87 -5.23
N ARG A 124 0.52 -9.01 -4.24
CA ARG A 124 0.55 -10.13 -3.31
C ARG A 124 1.25 -9.71 -2.03
N MET A 125 0.66 -10.04 -0.90
CA MET A 125 1.20 -9.77 0.42
C MET A 125 0.88 -10.93 1.36
N GLY A 126 1.87 -11.35 2.15
CA GLY A 126 1.68 -12.24 3.30
C GLY A 126 1.47 -11.43 4.58
N VAL A 127 0.55 -11.88 5.42
CA VAL A 127 0.29 -11.30 6.74
C VAL A 127 0.29 -12.43 7.76
N ALA A 128 1.12 -12.27 8.79
CA ALA A 128 1.09 -13.09 9.99
C ALA A 128 0.08 -12.49 10.97
N VAL A 129 -0.80 -13.34 11.48
CA VAL A 129 -1.88 -13.00 12.40
C VAL A 129 -1.68 -13.84 13.66
N LYS A 130 -1.42 -13.18 14.78
CA LYS A 130 -1.26 -13.83 16.08
C LYS A 130 -2.29 -13.30 17.05
N ALA A 131 -3.09 -14.17 17.63
CA ALA A 131 -4.02 -13.76 18.66
C ALA A 131 -3.29 -13.48 19.97
N ILE A 132 -3.65 -12.40 20.64
CA ILE A 132 -3.19 -12.13 22.00
C ILE A 132 -3.99 -13.03 22.94
N ALA A 133 -3.29 -13.82 23.75
CA ALA A 133 -3.91 -14.82 24.61
C ALA A 133 -4.92 -14.16 25.57
N ALA A 134 -6.12 -14.75 25.65
CA ALA A 134 -7.15 -14.38 26.59
C ALA A 134 -7.79 -15.68 27.15
N PRO A 135 -7.93 -15.85 28.48
CA PRO A 135 -8.43 -17.10 29.08
C PRO A 135 -9.80 -17.56 28.57
N GLU A 136 -10.65 -16.62 28.19
CA GLU A 136 -12.00 -16.86 27.72
C GLU A 136 -12.09 -17.28 26.25
N LEU A 137 -10.99 -17.26 25.49
CA LEU A 137 -10.93 -17.69 24.09
C LEU A 137 -10.52 -19.16 23.99
N SER A 138 -11.31 -19.95 23.27
CA SER A 138 -11.08 -21.39 23.10
C SER A 138 -10.82 -21.80 21.65
N MET A 139 -11.26 -20.99 20.69
CA MET A 139 -11.05 -21.22 19.27
C MET A 139 -11.17 -19.89 18.52
N ILE A 140 -10.34 -19.72 17.50
CA ILE A 140 -10.44 -18.64 16.52
C ILE A 140 -10.55 -19.31 15.16
N THR A 141 -11.48 -18.84 14.33
CA THR A 141 -11.58 -19.24 12.93
C THR A 141 -11.40 -18.03 12.02
N LEU A 142 -10.42 -18.09 11.13
CA LEU A 142 -10.22 -17.10 10.06
C LEU A 142 -10.46 -17.77 8.71
N VAL A 143 -11.54 -17.37 8.04
CA VAL A 143 -11.81 -17.69 6.63
C VAL A 143 -11.20 -16.60 5.77
N ASN A 144 -10.44 -16.99 4.74
CA ASN A 144 -9.87 -16.10 3.74
C ASN A 144 -9.91 -16.80 2.39
N GLY A 145 -10.95 -16.50 1.62
CA GLY A 145 -11.29 -17.24 0.41
C GLY A 145 -11.66 -18.69 0.72
N ASP A 146 -11.08 -19.63 -0.02
CA ASP A 146 -11.29 -21.07 0.17
C ASP A 146 -10.54 -21.63 1.39
N ARG A 147 -9.64 -20.84 2.00
CA ARG A 147 -8.89 -21.27 3.17
C ARG A 147 -9.65 -20.96 4.46
N THR A 148 -9.75 -21.98 5.32
CA THR A 148 -10.24 -21.85 6.71
C THR A 148 -9.12 -22.23 7.67
N LEU A 149 -8.69 -21.29 8.51
CA LEU A 149 -7.70 -21.47 9.56
C LEU A 149 -8.40 -21.56 10.91
N ARG A 150 -8.01 -22.52 11.76
CA ARG A 150 -8.56 -22.71 13.11
C ARG A 150 -7.44 -22.95 14.12
N TRP A 151 -7.43 -22.19 15.21
CA TRP A 151 -6.42 -22.33 16.27
C TRP A 151 -6.97 -21.85 17.62
N PRO A 152 -6.49 -22.39 18.75
CA PRO A 152 -7.01 -22.05 20.08
C PRO A 152 -6.59 -20.65 20.59
N GLY A 153 -5.56 -20.05 19.99
CA GLY A 153 -4.98 -18.75 20.39
C GLY A 153 -3.46 -18.81 20.49
N ALA A 154 -2.80 -17.66 20.67
CA ALA A 154 -1.33 -17.48 20.82
C ALA A 154 -0.41 -17.94 19.66
N GLU A 155 -0.83 -18.90 18.86
CA GLU A 155 -0.17 -19.32 17.63
C GLU A 155 -0.24 -18.23 16.56
N THR A 156 0.80 -18.19 15.72
CA THR A 156 0.84 -17.29 14.55
C THR A 156 0.34 -18.05 13.33
N GLN A 157 -0.63 -17.48 12.64
CA GLN A 157 -1.18 -18.01 11.40
C GLN A 157 -0.81 -17.10 10.24
N SER A 158 -0.45 -17.68 9.09
CA SER A 158 -0.12 -16.90 7.89
C SER A 158 -1.27 -16.94 6.88
N VAL A 159 -1.73 -15.75 6.50
CA VAL A 159 -2.70 -15.52 5.42
C VAL A 159 -2.07 -14.69 4.31
N SER A 160 -2.63 -14.79 3.11
CA SER A 160 -2.21 -13.98 1.97
C SER A 160 -3.36 -13.14 1.46
N TRP A 161 -3.03 -11.96 0.95
CA TRP A 161 -3.90 -11.18 0.10
C TRP A 161 -3.24 -10.97 -1.28
N PRO A 162 -3.99 -11.09 -2.39
CA PRO A 162 -5.36 -11.61 -2.48
C PRO A 162 -5.51 -13.04 -1.95
N ALA A 163 -6.74 -13.42 -1.59
CA ALA A 163 -7.05 -14.78 -1.14
C ALA A 163 -6.93 -15.78 -2.30
N THR A 164 -6.59 -17.03 -1.97
CA THR A 164 -6.65 -18.13 -2.94
C THR A 164 -8.08 -18.65 -3.00
N GLY A 165 -8.72 -18.52 -4.16
CA GLY A 165 -10.11 -18.95 -4.37
C GLY A 165 -11.09 -18.09 -3.57
N GLY A 166 -12.11 -17.55 -4.22
CA GLY A 166 -13.04 -16.62 -3.58
C GLY A 166 -12.48 -15.21 -3.29
N ASN A 167 -13.34 -14.37 -2.73
CA ASN A 167 -13.07 -12.96 -2.42
C ASN A 167 -13.73 -12.54 -1.11
N ASN A 168 -13.83 -13.45 -0.15
CA ASN A 168 -14.46 -13.26 1.14
C ASN A 168 -13.45 -13.44 2.27
N ALA A 169 -13.69 -12.76 3.39
CA ALA A 169 -12.95 -12.95 4.62
C ALA A 169 -13.90 -12.88 5.81
N ARG A 170 -13.71 -13.75 6.80
CA ARG A 170 -14.54 -13.82 8.01
C ARG A 170 -13.70 -14.21 9.21
N LEU A 171 -13.92 -13.53 10.33
CA LEU A 171 -13.28 -13.82 11.60
C LEU A 171 -14.35 -14.18 12.64
N THR A 172 -14.28 -15.40 13.17
CA THR A 172 -15.11 -15.85 14.29
C THR A 172 -14.24 -16.30 15.45
N ILE A 173 -14.80 -16.21 16.66
CA ILE A 173 -14.19 -16.70 17.89
C ILE A 173 -15.18 -17.60 18.63
N VAL A 174 -14.68 -18.48 19.48
CA VAL A 174 -15.47 -19.22 20.47
C VAL A 174 -15.04 -18.77 21.86
N SER A 175 -15.99 -18.19 22.59
CA SER A 175 -15.80 -17.76 23.97
C SER A 175 -16.98 -18.18 24.84
N GLY A 176 -16.70 -18.68 26.05
CA GLY A 176 -17.73 -19.22 26.94
C GLY A 176 -18.58 -20.33 26.30
N GLY A 177 -17.99 -21.11 25.39
CA GLY A 177 -18.68 -22.17 24.64
C GLY A 177 -19.61 -21.68 23.52
N ARG A 178 -19.61 -20.38 23.19
CA ARG A 178 -20.45 -19.80 22.13
C ARG A 178 -19.61 -19.24 21.00
N GLU A 179 -19.99 -19.54 19.75
CA GLU A 179 -19.39 -18.92 18.57
C GLU A 179 -19.91 -17.50 18.37
N GLN A 180 -19.01 -16.60 17.98
CA GLN A 180 -19.29 -15.18 17.73
C GLN A 180 -18.56 -14.72 16.47
N GLU A 181 -19.27 -14.06 15.56
CA GLU A 181 -18.66 -13.38 14.41
C GLU A 181 -18.16 -12.00 14.83
N LEU A 182 -16.86 -11.78 14.74
CA LEU A 182 -16.26 -10.47 15.01
C LEU A 182 -16.39 -9.55 13.80
N ALA A 183 -16.17 -10.10 12.60
CA ALA A 183 -16.29 -9.36 11.35
C ALA A 183 -16.40 -10.31 10.14
N LYS A 184 -16.94 -9.76 9.05
CA LYS A 184 -16.87 -10.32 7.70
C LYS A 184 -16.76 -9.22 6.66
N ALA A 185 -16.20 -9.56 5.51
CA ALA A 185 -16.13 -8.70 4.35
C ALA A 185 -16.01 -9.52 3.06
N ASP A 186 -16.42 -8.91 1.96
CA ASP A 186 -16.34 -9.47 0.61
C ASP A 186 -15.65 -8.45 -0.32
N GLY A 187 -15.28 -8.91 -1.51
CA GLY A 187 -14.65 -8.09 -2.55
C GLY A 187 -13.14 -8.29 -2.67
N PRO A 188 -12.50 -7.60 -3.65
CA PRO A 188 -11.08 -7.75 -3.93
C PRO A 188 -10.19 -7.39 -2.74
N TRP A 189 -10.72 -6.65 -1.76
CA TRP A 189 -10.02 -6.23 -0.55
C TRP A 189 -10.57 -6.85 0.74
N ALA A 190 -11.22 -8.01 0.67
CA ALA A 190 -11.91 -8.61 1.81
C ALA A 190 -11.04 -8.73 3.08
N LEU A 191 -9.79 -9.19 2.97
CA LEU A 191 -8.89 -9.27 4.13
C LEU A 191 -8.60 -7.89 4.75
N PHE A 192 -8.36 -6.87 3.91
CA PHE A 192 -8.15 -5.50 4.36
C PHE A 192 -9.43 -4.95 5.03
N ARG A 193 -10.60 -5.15 4.41
CA ARG A 193 -11.87 -4.69 4.99
C ARG A 193 -12.20 -5.38 6.31
N LEU A 194 -11.92 -6.67 6.43
CA LEU A 194 -12.09 -7.43 7.66
C LEU A 194 -11.23 -6.82 8.78
N MET A 195 -9.94 -6.66 8.54
CA MET A 195 -8.98 -6.14 9.54
C MET A 195 -9.24 -4.67 9.86
N ALA A 196 -9.74 -3.89 8.90
CA ALA A 196 -10.14 -2.50 9.11
C ALA A 196 -11.41 -2.32 9.97
N ARG A 197 -12.11 -3.40 10.36
CA ARG A 197 -13.21 -3.33 11.34
C ARG A 197 -12.71 -3.20 12.78
N GLY A 198 -11.48 -3.64 13.08
CA GLY A 198 -10.88 -3.47 14.39
C GLY A 198 -10.23 -2.09 14.56
N SER A 199 -10.04 -1.67 15.81
CA SER A 199 -9.22 -0.51 16.16
C SER A 199 -7.74 -0.89 16.13
N ALA A 200 -6.93 -0.11 15.42
CA ALA A 200 -5.51 -0.37 15.26
C ALA A 200 -4.66 0.52 16.16
N GLU A 201 -3.69 -0.08 16.83
CA GLU A 201 -2.71 0.58 17.69
C GLU A 201 -1.29 0.14 17.32
N GLY A 202 -0.36 1.11 17.33
CA GLY A 202 1.03 0.89 16.93
C GLY A 202 1.34 1.26 15.48
N ARG A 203 2.61 1.15 15.11
CA ARG A 203 3.16 1.46 13.78
C ARG A 203 4.39 0.59 13.53
N GLY A 204 4.77 0.43 12.26
CA GLY A 204 5.98 -0.30 11.87
C GLY A 204 5.66 -1.69 11.37
N ASN A 205 6.45 -2.69 11.77
CA ASN A 205 6.33 -4.07 11.28
C ASN A 205 5.34 -4.92 12.07
N THR A 206 4.85 -4.41 13.21
CA THR A 206 3.83 -5.06 14.03
C THR A 206 2.77 -4.03 14.40
N VAL A 207 1.50 -4.39 14.25
CA VAL A 207 0.35 -3.55 14.64
C VAL A 207 -0.65 -4.40 15.39
N ARG A 208 -1.16 -3.88 16.51
CA ARG A 208 -2.23 -4.52 17.27
C ARG A 208 -3.56 -4.08 16.70
N VAL A 209 -4.43 -5.02 16.35
CA VAL A 209 -5.81 -4.75 15.95
C VAL A 209 -6.75 -5.38 16.95
N THR A 210 -7.60 -4.58 17.58
CA THR A 210 -8.58 -5.01 18.57
C THR A 210 -9.97 -4.96 17.97
N PHE A 211 -10.65 -6.11 17.99
CA PHE A 211 -12.04 -6.22 17.62
C PHE A 211 -12.92 -6.08 18.86
N ASN A 212 -13.90 -5.19 18.77
CA ASN A 212 -14.94 -5.08 19.78
C ASN A 212 -15.92 -6.25 19.60
N GLY A 213 -16.37 -6.81 20.73
CA GLY A 213 -17.30 -7.93 20.81
C GLY A 213 -17.75 -8.09 22.26
N SER A 214 -18.43 -9.19 22.60
CA SER A 214 -18.69 -9.47 24.03
C SER A 214 -17.39 -9.70 24.80
N VAL A 215 -16.37 -10.19 24.10
CA VAL A 215 -14.99 -10.32 24.57
C VAL A 215 -14.09 -9.55 23.60
N PRO A 216 -13.50 -8.43 24.03
CA PRO A 216 -12.52 -7.70 23.23
C PRO A 216 -11.38 -8.65 22.82
N THR A 217 -11.20 -8.84 21.52
CA THR A 217 -10.20 -9.79 21.00
C THR A 217 -9.15 -9.03 20.21
N ALA A 218 -7.89 -9.15 20.63
CA ALA A 218 -6.79 -8.45 20.00
C ALA A 218 -5.89 -9.41 19.22
N PHE A 219 -5.42 -8.95 18.07
CA PHE A 219 -4.49 -9.65 17.19
C PHE A 219 -3.25 -8.77 16.97
N GLU A 220 -2.07 -9.35 17.10
CA GLU A 220 -0.86 -8.79 16.53
C GLU A 220 -0.78 -9.19 15.06
N LEU A 221 -0.72 -8.19 14.20
CA LEU A 221 -0.47 -8.35 12.78
C LEU A 221 0.99 -8.04 12.51
N SER A 222 1.64 -8.84 11.67
CA SER A 222 2.96 -8.52 11.14
C SER A 222 3.08 -8.91 9.66
N ALA A 223 3.93 -8.21 8.94
CA ALA A 223 4.23 -8.50 7.54
C ALA A 223 5.69 -8.12 7.25
N PRO A 224 6.35 -8.79 6.29
CA PRO A 224 7.66 -8.34 5.80
C PRO A 224 7.56 -6.95 5.15
N ASP A 225 8.70 -6.28 5.04
CA ASP A 225 8.97 -5.06 4.26
C ASP A 225 7.78 -4.10 4.03
N GLY A 226 7.72 -3.02 4.80
CA GLY A 226 6.68 -1.98 4.67
C GLY A 226 5.58 -2.07 5.72
N GLY A 227 5.49 -3.19 6.44
CA GLY A 227 4.61 -3.44 7.58
C GLY A 227 3.23 -3.97 7.20
N PRO A 228 2.45 -4.48 8.16
CA PRO A 228 1.10 -4.97 7.87
C PRO A 228 0.22 -3.78 7.46
N ILE A 229 -0.18 -3.68 6.18
CA ILE A 229 -1.00 -2.56 5.67
C ILE A 229 -2.50 -2.86 5.61
N VAL A 230 -2.94 -3.95 6.23
CA VAL A 230 -4.34 -4.41 6.17
C VAL A 230 -5.28 -3.72 7.15
N TYR A 231 -4.75 -2.92 8.10
CA TYR A 231 -5.56 -2.26 9.12
C TYR A 231 -6.12 -0.91 8.63
N ARG A 232 -7.17 -0.41 9.31
CA ARG A 232 -7.85 0.83 8.92
C ARG A 232 -6.88 2.02 8.92
N GLY A 233 -6.83 2.74 7.80
CA GLY A 233 -6.02 3.94 7.66
C GLY A 233 -4.54 3.70 7.36
N ALA A 234 -4.08 2.44 7.25
CA ALA A 234 -2.66 2.13 6.99
C ALA A 234 -2.12 2.75 5.68
N LEU A 235 -2.98 2.83 4.66
CA LEU A 235 -2.65 3.39 3.34
C LEU A 235 -3.22 4.79 3.11
N SER A 236 -3.89 5.36 4.11
CA SER A 236 -4.47 6.69 4.02
C SER A 236 -3.41 7.78 4.14
N GLY A 237 -3.74 8.97 3.65
CA GLY A 237 -2.86 10.12 3.72
C GLY A 237 -3.38 11.30 2.91
N GLN A 238 -2.57 12.35 2.83
CA GLN A 238 -2.86 13.52 2.01
C GLN A 238 -3.05 13.13 0.54
N GLY A 239 -3.79 13.96 -0.21
CA GLY A 239 -4.04 13.74 -1.64
C GLY A 239 -2.78 13.70 -2.51
N CYS A 240 -3.00 13.56 -3.83
CA CYS A 240 -1.89 13.62 -4.78
C CYS A 240 -1.30 15.03 -4.84
N VAL A 241 0.03 15.12 -4.99
CA VAL A 241 0.73 16.40 -5.11
C VAL A 241 1.23 16.54 -6.55
N SER A 242 0.64 17.47 -7.29
CA SER A 242 0.97 17.73 -8.70
C SER A 242 2.14 18.70 -8.87
N GLN A 243 2.42 19.54 -7.86
CA GLN A 243 3.54 20.46 -7.82
C GLN A 243 4.82 19.71 -7.37
N VAL A 244 5.61 19.27 -8.35
CA VAL A 244 6.80 18.43 -8.15
C VAL A 244 8.01 19.24 -7.70
N THR A 245 8.17 20.46 -8.20
CA THR A 245 9.31 21.33 -7.89
C THR A 245 8.92 22.49 -6.99
N GLN A 246 9.93 23.08 -6.33
CA GLN A 246 9.81 24.38 -5.68
C GLN A 246 9.69 25.50 -6.71
#